data_AF-A0A940L2F2-F1
#
_entry.id   AF-A0A940L2F2-F1
#
_cell.length_a   1.000
_cell.length_b   1.000
_cell.length_c   1.000
_cell.angle_alpha   90.00
_cell.angle_beta   90.00
_cell.angle_gamma   90.00
#
_symmetry.space_group_name_H-M   'P 1'
#
loop_
_entity.id
_entity.type
_entity.pdbx_description
1 polymer ?
#
loop_
_entity_poly.entity_id
_entity_poly.type
_entity_poly.pdbx_seq_one_letter_code
_entity_poly.pdbx_strand_id
1 'polypeptide(L)'
;MGTPIQDVVIITTGGTIEKTYNEFDGSLENRGTSIKNRILSKMRLPYTNISVYPLLSKDSLYMNDEDRSLISATIKDQMERGCPIVVLHGTDTMHISAEYCFNELGTPKVPVVFTGAMIPMGFDDSDATQNVTEALLAAKLMAPGFYISFHNQVFKVPKVRKNREKGTFEETT
;
A
#
# COMPACT_ATOMS: atom_id res chain seq x y z
N MET A 1 21.65 -23.95 0.00
CA MET A 1 20.88 -23.38 1.12
C MET A 1 19.61 -22.79 0.53
N GLY A 2 18.43 -23.14 1.04
CA GLY A 2 17.16 -22.63 0.50
C GLY A 2 17.00 -21.13 0.73
N THR A 3 16.20 -20.47 -0.08
CA THR A 3 15.84 -19.06 0.12
C THR A 3 15.15 -18.89 1.48
N PRO A 4 15.65 -18.03 2.38
CA PRO A 4 15.02 -17.82 3.69
C PRO A 4 13.62 -17.23 3.51
N ILE A 5 12.69 -17.64 4.38
CA ILE A 5 11.35 -17.04 4.45
C ILE A 5 11.51 -15.61 4.97
N GLN A 6 10.89 -14.64 4.29
CA GLN A 6 10.92 -13.24 4.68
C GLN A 6 9.53 -12.79 5.15
N ASP A 7 9.47 -12.15 6.31
CA ASP A 7 8.24 -11.51 6.81
C ASP A 7 8.02 -10.16 6.14
N VAL A 8 6.79 -9.87 5.72
CA VAL A 8 6.35 -8.57 5.19
C VAL A 8 5.11 -8.11 5.97
N VAL A 9 5.08 -6.84 6.35
CA VAL A 9 3.92 -6.22 7.00
C VAL A 9 3.12 -5.44 5.96
N ILE A 10 1.82 -5.71 5.86
CA ILE A 10 0.89 -4.90 5.09
C ILE A 10 0.09 -4.04 6.07
N ILE A 11 0.22 -2.72 5.98
CA ILE A 11 -0.63 -1.77 6.70
C ILE A 11 -1.78 -1.37 5.78
N THR A 12 -3.03 -1.50 6.22
CA THR A 12 -4.18 -1.04 5.45
C THR A 12 -4.74 0.25 6.02
N THR A 13 -4.94 1.25 5.16
CA THR A 13 -5.46 2.57 5.55
C THR A 13 -6.87 2.85 5.00
N GLY A 14 -7.43 1.87 4.28
CA GLY A 14 -8.66 1.97 3.54
C GLY A 14 -8.41 2.07 2.04
N GLY A 15 -9.24 2.87 1.36
CA GLY A 15 -9.18 3.05 -0.09
C GLY A 15 -9.81 1.92 -0.90
N THR A 16 -9.69 2.07 -2.21
CA THR A 16 -10.32 1.27 -3.28
C THR A 16 -10.11 -0.25 -3.16
N ILE A 17 -9.01 -0.68 -2.53
CA ILE A 17 -8.72 -2.11 -2.34
C ILE A 17 -9.60 -2.74 -1.25
N GLU A 18 -9.93 -2.00 -0.19
CA GLU A 18 -10.70 -2.54 0.94
C GLU A 18 -12.23 -2.36 0.76
N LYS A 19 -12.65 -1.59 -0.25
CA LYS A 19 -14.06 -1.42 -0.61
C LYS A 19 -14.61 -2.73 -1.19
N THR A 20 -15.51 -3.37 -0.46
CA THR A 20 -16.35 -4.47 -0.95
C THR A 20 -17.69 -3.92 -1.44
N TYR A 21 -18.05 -4.21 -2.70
CA TYR A 21 -19.37 -3.88 -3.25
C TYR A 21 -20.44 -4.80 -2.64
N ASN A 22 -21.50 -4.20 -2.12
CA ASN A 22 -22.70 -4.88 -1.67
C ASN A 22 -23.77 -4.80 -2.78
N GLU A 23 -24.07 -5.93 -3.41
CA GLU A 23 -25.02 -6.01 -4.53
C GLU A 23 -26.48 -5.71 -4.12
N PHE A 24 -26.82 -5.81 -2.83
CA PHE A 24 -28.19 -5.62 -2.34
C PHE A 24 -28.59 -4.14 -2.20
N ASP A 25 -27.64 -3.27 -1.88
CA ASP A 25 -27.91 -1.84 -1.64
C ASP A 25 -27.01 -0.91 -2.47
N GLY A 26 -26.08 -1.46 -3.25
CA GLY A 26 -25.13 -0.71 -4.06
C GLY A 26 -24.03 0.01 -3.27
N SER A 27 -23.94 -0.23 -1.96
CA SER A 27 -22.97 0.44 -1.09
C SER A 27 -21.58 -0.21 -1.17
N LEU A 28 -20.55 0.59 -0.89
CA LEU A 28 -19.17 0.13 -0.77
C LEU A 28 -18.79 0.14 0.71
N GLU A 29 -18.71 -1.03 1.33
CA GLU A 29 -18.28 -1.19 2.73
C GLU A 29 -16.82 -1.61 2.81
N ASN A 30 -16.06 -1.04 3.75
CA ASN A 30 -14.70 -1.49 4.04
C ASN A 30 -14.74 -2.63 5.07
N ARG A 31 -14.45 -3.87 4.64
CA ARG A 31 -14.33 -5.01 5.54
C ARG A 31 -12.87 -5.43 5.58
N GLY A 32 -12.16 -5.11 6.68
CA GLY A 32 -10.72 -5.32 6.92
C GLY A 32 -10.10 -6.71 6.61
N THR A 33 -10.90 -7.66 6.15
CA THR A 33 -10.56 -9.01 5.67
C THR A 33 -10.43 -9.10 4.14
N SER A 34 -10.68 -8.03 3.37
CA SER A 34 -10.75 -8.07 1.91
C SER A 34 -9.43 -8.45 1.24
N ILE A 35 -8.30 -7.85 1.60
CA ILE A 35 -7.03 -8.19 0.96
C ILE A 35 -6.63 -9.66 1.17
N LYS A 36 -6.78 -10.19 2.39
CA LYS A 36 -6.44 -11.60 2.70
C LYS A 36 -7.24 -12.56 1.84
N ASN A 37 -8.56 -12.36 1.77
CA ASN A 37 -9.45 -13.31 1.11
C ASN A 37 -9.49 -13.15 -0.41
N ARG A 38 -9.21 -11.95 -0.96
CA ARG A 38 -9.36 -11.67 -2.40
C ARG A 38 -8.06 -11.68 -3.18
N ILE A 39 -6.95 -11.27 -2.57
CA ILE A 39 -5.64 -11.20 -3.23
C ILE A 39 -4.70 -12.28 -2.66
N LEU A 40 -4.42 -12.24 -1.36
CA LEU A 40 -3.36 -13.08 -0.78
C LEU A 40 -3.69 -14.58 -0.87
N SER A 41 -4.96 -14.96 -0.73
CA SER A 41 -5.43 -16.34 -0.88
C SER A 41 -5.19 -16.93 -2.29
N LYS A 42 -5.09 -16.07 -3.30
CA LYS A 42 -4.84 -16.45 -4.70
C LYS A 42 -3.35 -16.49 -5.05
N MET A 43 -2.50 -15.95 -4.17
CA MET A 43 -1.05 -15.90 -4.38
C MET A 43 -0.37 -17.16 -3.82
N ARG A 44 0.68 -17.62 -4.50
CA ARG A 44 1.59 -18.66 -3.99
C ARG A 44 2.84 -18.00 -3.42
N LEU A 45 2.96 -17.98 -2.10
CA LEU A 45 4.02 -17.25 -1.38
C LEU A 45 4.89 -18.18 -0.51
N PRO A 46 5.60 -19.17 -1.08
CA PRO A 46 6.37 -20.15 -0.30
C PRO A 46 7.56 -19.56 0.48
N TYR A 47 7.99 -18.34 0.14
CA TYR A 47 9.15 -17.66 0.73
C TYR A 47 8.79 -16.32 1.37
N THR A 48 7.50 -16.05 1.56
CA THR A 48 7.03 -14.78 2.13
C THR A 48 5.90 -15.07 3.11
N ASN A 49 6.07 -14.64 4.36
CA ASN A 49 5.00 -14.62 5.33
C ASN A 49 4.44 -13.19 5.43
N ILE A 50 3.12 -13.05 5.45
CA ILE A 50 2.46 -11.75 5.41
C ILE A 50 1.66 -11.53 6.68
N SER A 51 2.00 -10.46 7.40
CA SER A 51 1.20 -9.93 8.51
C SER A 51 0.39 -8.73 8.02
N VAL A 52 -0.93 -8.76 8.16
CA VAL A 52 -1.79 -7.61 7.82
C VAL A 52 -2.16 -6.88 9.09
N TYR A 53 -1.92 -5.57 9.12
CA TYR A 53 -2.23 -4.64 10.20
C TYR A 53 -3.28 -3.62 9.71
N PRO A 54 -4.56 -3.80 10.05
CA PRO A 54 -5.59 -2.82 9.74
C PRO A 54 -5.42 -1.57 10.60
N LEU A 55 -5.18 -0.42 9.98
CA LEU A 55 -4.95 0.85 10.70
C LEU A 55 -6.13 1.81 10.54
N LEU A 56 -6.51 2.09 9.30
CA LEU A 56 -7.59 3.02 8.96
C LEU A 56 -8.51 2.39 7.92
N SER A 57 -9.67 3.02 7.76
CA SER A 57 -10.70 2.62 6.80
C SER A 57 -11.33 3.84 6.14
N LYS A 58 -10.47 4.75 5.65
CA LYS A 58 -10.87 6.09 5.18
C LYS A 58 -10.61 6.25 3.69
N ASP A 59 -11.46 7.01 3.01
CA ASP A 59 -11.16 7.44 1.64
C ASP A 59 -10.01 8.45 1.69
N SER A 60 -9.02 8.28 0.81
CA SER A 60 -7.84 9.14 0.75
C SER A 60 -8.18 10.62 0.51
N LEU A 61 -9.32 10.92 -0.13
CA LEU A 61 -9.79 12.30 -0.32
C LEU A 61 -10.16 13.00 0.99
N TYR A 62 -10.50 12.25 2.04
CA TYR A 62 -10.86 12.79 3.34
C TYR A 62 -9.74 12.66 4.39
N MET A 63 -8.57 12.11 4.02
CA MET A 63 -7.46 11.96 4.95
C MET A 63 -6.83 13.32 5.30
N ASN A 64 -6.69 13.59 6.60
CA ASN A 64 -6.07 14.78 7.17
C ASN A 64 -4.68 14.44 7.75
N ASP A 65 -4.00 15.44 8.32
CA ASP A 65 -2.64 15.26 8.84
C ASP A 65 -2.59 14.39 10.10
N GLU A 66 -3.68 14.30 10.88
CA GLU A 66 -3.78 13.36 12.00
C GLU A 66 -3.77 11.91 11.50
N ASP A 67 -4.50 11.63 10.42
CA ASP A 67 -4.49 10.31 9.76
C ASP A 67 -3.07 9.97 9.27
N ARG A 68 -2.37 10.93 8.67
CA ARG A 68 -0.99 10.76 8.17
C ARG A 68 0.02 10.57 9.30
N SER A 69 -0.16 11.29 10.40
CA SER A 69 0.63 11.13 11.62
C SER A 69 0.46 9.72 12.18
N LEU A 70 -0.78 9.19 12.20
CA LEU A 70 -1.05 7.82 12.63
C LEU A 70 -0.39 6.78 11.70
N ILE A 71 -0.43 6.98 10.38
CA ILE A 71 0.29 6.14 9.40
C ILE A 71 1.79 6.16 9.69
N SER A 72 2.38 7.35 9.85
CA SER A 72 3.80 7.53 10.15
C SER A 72 4.21 6.84 11.46
N ALA A 73 3.44 7.04 12.53
CA ALA A 73 3.69 6.40 13.82
C ALA A 73 3.62 4.87 13.73
N THR A 74 2.67 4.33 12.96
CA THR A 74 2.53 2.88 12.74
C THR A 74 3.70 2.32 11.93
N ILE A 75 4.13 3.02 10.87
CA ILE A 75 5.32 2.63 10.10
C ILE A 75 6.54 2.60 11.01
N LYS A 76 6.69 3.60 11.89
CA LYS A 76 7.79 3.70 12.86
C LYS A 76 7.80 2.52 13.83
N ASP A 77 6.66 2.13 14.37
CA ASP A 77 6.51 0.97 15.25
C ASP A 77 6.84 -0.34 14.50
N GLN A 78 6.23 -0.53 13.32
CA GLN A 78 6.42 -1.77 12.56
C GLN A 78 7.83 -1.95 12.01
N MET A 79 8.54 -0.86 11.69
CA MET A 79 9.93 -0.96 11.19
C MET A 79 10.92 -1.44 12.26
N GLU A 80 10.58 -1.34 13.56
CA GLU A 80 11.43 -1.89 14.64
C GLU A 80 11.56 -3.41 14.56
N ARG A 81 10.60 -4.08 13.91
CA ARG A 81 10.64 -5.52 13.61
C ARG A 81 11.62 -5.88 12.50
N GLY A 82 12.21 -4.89 11.81
CA GLY A 82 13.18 -5.11 10.73
C GLY A 82 12.59 -5.73 9.46
N CYS A 83 11.26 -5.76 9.33
CA CYS A 83 10.55 -6.34 8.18
C CYS A 83 10.17 -5.24 7.17
N PRO A 84 10.24 -5.51 5.84
CA PRO A 84 9.64 -4.64 4.83
C PRO A 84 8.17 -4.33 5.08
N ILE A 85 7.75 -3.13 4.67
CA ILE A 85 6.39 -2.64 4.88
C ILE A 85 5.76 -2.29 3.53
N VAL A 86 4.53 -2.76 3.33
CA VAL A 86 3.64 -2.31 2.24
C VAL A 86 2.47 -1.56 2.86
N VAL A 87 2.18 -0.37 2.37
CA VAL A 87 1.04 0.45 2.82
C VAL A 87 0.00 0.49 1.72
N LEU A 88 -1.16 -0.12 1.96
CA LEU A 88 -2.31 0.02 1.07
C LEU A 88 -3.02 1.32 1.36
N HIS A 89 -3.15 2.15 0.34
CA HIS A 89 -3.67 3.50 0.46
C HIS A 89 -4.55 3.86 -0.74
N GLY A 90 -5.52 4.76 -0.53
CA GLY A 90 -6.29 5.34 -1.63
C GLY A 90 -5.40 6.23 -2.52
N THR A 91 -5.62 6.21 -3.83
CA THR A 91 -4.67 6.75 -4.81
C THR A 91 -4.65 8.27 -4.90
N ASP A 92 -5.73 8.96 -4.53
CA ASP A 92 -5.84 10.42 -4.67
C ASP A 92 -4.78 11.19 -3.87
N THR A 93 -4.53 10.77 -2.63
CA THR A 93 -3.59 11.47 -1.72
C THR A 93 -2.41 10.60 -1.28
N MET A 94 -2.23 9.42 -1.89
CA MET A 94 -1.14 8.49 -1.55
C MET A 94 0.25 9.14 -1.59
N HIS A 95 0.54 9.92 -2.63
CA HIS A 95 1.81 10.63 -2.78
C HIS A 95 2.05 11.65 -1.66
N ILE A 96 0.99 12.35 -1.22
CA ILE A 96 1.02 13.29 -0.11
C ILE A 96 1.32 12.56 1.21
N SER A 97 0.65 11.43 1.46
CA SER A 97 0.89 10.63 2.67
C SER A 97 2.28 10.00 2.69
N ALA A 98 2.79 9.54 1.56
CA ALA A 98 4.14 8.98 1.45
C ALA A 98 5.20 10.06 1.70
N GLU A 99 5.03 11.25 1.13
CA GLU A 99 5.93 12.39 1.35
C GLU A 99 5.86 12.90 2.79
N TYR A 100 4.68 12.94 3.40
CA TYR A 100 4.52 13.23 4.83
C TYR A 100 5.35 12.26 5.70
N CYS A 101 5.22 10.94 5.46
CA CYS A 101 5.98 9.95 6.21
C CYS A 101 7.49 10.07 5.99
N PHE A 102 7.91 10.38 4.76
CA PHE A 102 9.32 10.67 4.46
C PHE A 102 9.84 11.89 5.23
N ASN A 103 9.06 12.98 5.29
CA ASN A 103 9.46 14.19 6.01
C ASN A 103 9.55 13.95 7.52
N GLU A 104 8.63 13.17 8.09
CA GLU A 104 8.60 12.86 9.53
C GLU A 104 9.67 11.85 9.98
N LEU A 105 9.95 10.83 9.16
CA LEU A 105 10.80 9.69 9.55
C LEU A 105 12.19 9.70 8.89
N GLY A 106 12.40 10.54 7.87
CA GLY A 106 13.60 10.55 7.04
C GLY A 106 13.76 9.24 6.26
N THR A 107 14.97 8.68 6.24
CA THR A 107 15.25 7.39 5.61
C THR A 107 14.97 6.25 6.59
N PRO A 108 13.98 5.38 6.33
CA PRO A 108 13.68 4.24 7.21
C PRO A 108 14.79 3.18 7.14
N LYS A 109 14.78 2.25 8.10
CA LYS A 109 15.73 1.11 8.13
C LYS A 109 15.33 -0.05 7.23
N VAL A 110 14.09 -0.03 6.73
CA VAL A 110 13.48 -1.04 5.86
C VAL A 110 12.82 -0.34 4.68
N PRO A 111 12.60 -1.01 3.54
CA PRO A 111 11.78 -0.46 2.47
C PRO A 111 10.32 -0.32 2.91
N VAL A 112 9.73 0.84 2.63
CA VAL A 112 8.32 1.16 2.85
C VAL A 112 7.68 1.52 1.51
N VAL A 113 6.79 0.66 1.04
CA VAL A 113 6.20 0.76 -0.31
C VAL A 113 4.71 1.07 -0.20
N PHE A 114 4.31 2.26 -0.64
CA PHE A 114 2.91 2.63 -0.79
C PHE A 114 2.35 2.07 -2.09
N THR A 115 1.13 1.55 -2.06
CA THR A 115 0.41 1.09 -3.25
C THR A 115 -1.09 1.17 -3.04
N GLY A 116 -1.86 0.92 -4.10
CA GLY A 116 -3.31 1.03 -4.11
C GLY A 116 -3.89 0.48 -5.41
N ALA A 117 -5.12 0.86 -5.73
CA ALA A 117 -5.78 0.50 -6.98
C ALA A 117 -6.59 1.68 -7.50
N MET A 118 -6.65 1.84 -8.81
CA MET A 118 -7.56 2.77 -9.48
C MET A 118 -8.98 2.25 -9.49
N ILE A 119 -9.15 0.93 -9.69
CA ILE A 119 -10.45 0.29 -9.82
C ILE A 119 -10.75 -0.54 -8.57
N PRO A 120 -11.92 -0.35 -7.92
CA PRO A 120 -12.30 -1.08 -6.70
C PRO A 120 -12.14 -2.58 -6.82
N MET A 121 -11.73 -3.22 -5.71
CA MET A 121 -11.72 -4.67 -5.66
C MET A 121 -13.13 -5.23 -5.80
N GLY A 122 -13.33 -6.13 -6.77
CA GLY A 122 -14.63 -6.74 -7.06
C GLY A 122 -15.07 -6.58 -8.51
N PHE A 123 -14.42 -5.69 -9.26
CA PHE A 123 -14.53 -5.63 -10.71
C PHE A 123 -13.43 -6.48 -11.36
N ASP A 124 -13.76 -7.16 -12.46
CA ASP A 124 -12.86 -8.08 -13.17
C ASP A 124 -11.60 -7.38 -13.73
N ASP A 125 -11.70 -6.08 -14.00
CA ASP A 125 -10.64 -5.22 -14.51
C ASP A 125 -9.84 -4.49 -13.40
N SER A 126 -10.00 -4.89 -12.13
CA SER A 126 -9.28 -4.28 -11.02
C SER A 126 -7.76 -4.47 -11.12
N ASP A 127 -7.02 -3.37 -11.07
CA ASP A 127 -5.56 -3.30 -11.01
C ASP A 127 -4.98 -3.66 -9.63
N ALA A 128 -5.83 -3.92 -8.63
CA ALA A 128 -5.41 -4.21 -7.25
C ALA A 128 -4.48 -5.41 -7.13
N THR A 129 -4.77 -6.51 -7.84
CA THR A 129 -3.94 -7.72 -7.77
C THR A 129 -2.55 -7.46 -8.34
N GLN A 130 -2.47 -6.75 -9.47
CA GLN A 130 -1.20 -6.36 -10.07
C GLN A 130 -0.39 -5.50 -9.11
N ASN A 131 -0.95 -4.36 -8.67
CA ASN A 131 -0.24 -3.38 -7.86
C ASN A 131 0.21 -3.95 -6.50
N VAL A 132 -0.60 -4.80 -5.85
CA VAL A 132 -0.18 -5.47 -4.60
C VAL A 132 0.93 -6.48 -4.84
N THR A 133 0.89 -7.24 -5.95
CA THR A 133 1.97 -8.17 -6.31
C THR A 133 3.30 -7.42 -6.52
N GLU A 134 3.24 -6.33 -7.28
CA GLU A 134 4.40 -5.49 -7.58
C GLU A 134 4.96 -4.84 -6.31
N ALA A 135 4.09 -4.33 -5.43
CA ALA A 135 4.50 -3.73 -4.17
C ALA A 135 5.16 -4.74 -3.22
N LEU A 136 4.63 -5.97 -3.12
CA LEU A 136 5.25 -7.04 -2.34
C LEU A 136 6.64 -7.40 -2.87
N LEU A 137 6.82 -7.43 -4.20
CA LEU A 137 8.11 -7.68 -4.81
C LEU A 137 9.08 -6.51 -4.56
N ALA A 138 8.63 -5.28 -4.76
CA ALA A 138 9.41 -4.07 -4.50
C ALA A 138 9.88 -4.00 -3.04
N ALA A 139 9.01 -4.32 -2.08
CA ALA A 139 9.35 -4.36 -0.66
C ALA A 139 10.48 -5.34 -0.33
N LYS A 140 10.70 -6.39 -1.15
CA LYS A 140 11.78 -7.36 -0.94
C LYS A 140 13.08 -7.00 -1.67
N LEU A 141 13.00 -6.23 -2.76
CA LEU A 141 14.15 -5.93 -3.63
C LEU A 141 14.76 -4.54 -3.36
N MET A 142 13.95 -3.58 -2.91
CA MET A 142 14.41 -2.21 -2.74
C MET A 142 15.25 -2.05 -1.47
N ALA A 143 16.23 -1.15 -1.55
CA ALA A 143 16.97 -0.69 -0.39
C ALA A 143 16.04 0.08 0.59
N PRO A 144 16.45 0.30 1.85
CA PRO A 144 15.69 1.11 2.78
C PRO A 144 15.35 2.50 2.22
N GLY A 145 14.07 2.88 2.28
CA GLY A 145 13.53 4.06 1.63
C GLY A 145 12.02 4.04 1.54
N PHE A 146 11.45 5.19 1.16
CA PHE A 146 10.02 5.32 0.84
C PHE A 146 9.81 5.25 -0.68
N TYR A 147 8.81 4.48 -1.08
CA TYR A 147 8.50 4.22 -2.49
C TYR A 147 6.99 4.22 -2.74
N ILE A 148 6.60 4.47 -3.98
CA ILE A 148 5.28 4.16 -4.52
C ILE A 148 5.46 3.10 -5.60
N SER A 149 4.77 1.97 -5.48
CA SER A 149 4.73 0.94 -6.53
C SER A 149 3.35 0.92 -7.16
N PHE A 150 3.29 1.19 -8.47
CA PHE A 150 2.04 1.32 -9.20
C PHE A 150 2.24 1.08 -10.70
N HIS A 151 1.38 0.27 -11.32
CA HIS A 151 1.38 0.00 -12.77
C HIS A 151 2.77 -0.33 -13.34
N ASN A 152 3.46 -1.31 -12.74
CA ASN A 152 4.77 -1.81 -13.16
C ASN A 152 5.88 -0.75 -13.11
N GLN A 153 5.77 0.20 -12.20
CA GLN A 153 6.80 1.19 -11.89
C GLN A 153 6.99 1.28 -10.37
N VAL A 154 8.23 1.60 -9.96
CA VAL A 154 8.57 1.91 -8.57
C VAL A 154 9.19 3.30 -8.55
N PHE A 155 8.48 4.24 -7.93
CA PHE A 155 8.90 5.63 -7.80
C PHE A 155 9.50 5.84 -6.41
N LYS A 156 10.67 6.46 -6.33
CA LYS A 156 11.29 6.83 -5.05
C LYS A 156 10.66 8.13 -4.55
N VAL A 157 10.33 8.17 -3.26
CA VAL A 157 9.81 9.36 -2.57
C VAL A 157 10.99 10.12 -1.92
N PRO A 158 11.01 11.46 -1.90
CA PRO A 158 10.00 12.39 -2.41
C PRO A 158 10.07 12.60 -3.93
N LYS A 159 9.24 13.50 -4.48
CA LYS A 159 9.12 13.86 -5.91
C LYS A 159 8.27 12.92 -6.76
N VAL A 160 7.14 12.48 -6.22
CA VAL A 160 6.17 11.67 -6.95
C VAL A 160 4.81 12.35 -6.86
N ARG A 161 4.04 12.38 -7.94
CA ARG A 161 2.67 12.91 -7.93
C ARG A 161 1.68 11.98 -8.61
N LYS A 162 0.39 12.14 -8.30
CA LYS A 162 -0.69 11.47 -9.03
C LYS A 162 -0.86 12.13 -10.41
N ASN A 163 -0.66 11.36 -11.48
CA ASN A 163 -1.07 11.76 -12.83
C ASN A 163 -2.54 11.38 -13.04
N ARG A 164 -3.44 12.36 -12.93
CA ARG A 164 -4.89 12.16 -13.07
C ARG A 164 -5.30 11.85 -14.51
N GLU A 165 -4.62 12.44 -15.50
CA GLU A 165 -4.93 12.22 -16.92
C GLU A 165 -4.64 10.79 -17.37
N LYS A 166 -3.52 10.22 -16.90
CA LYS A 166 -3.10 8.84 -17.20
C LYS A 166 -3.59 7.82 -16.17
N GLY A 167 -4.29 8.26 -15.12
CA GLY A 167 -4.73 7.38 -14.04
C GLY A 167 -3.59 6.68 -13.27
N THR A 168 -2.38 7.25 -13.23
CA THR A 168 -1.18 6.59 -12.66
C THR A 168 -0.37 7.55 -11.78
N PHE A 169 0.89 7.25 -11.48
CA PHE A 169 1.86 8.12 -10.81
C PHE A 169 3.02 8.44 -11.74
N GLU A 170 3.69 9.56 -11.47
CA GLU A 170 4.88 10.00 -12.21
C GLU A 170 5.84 10.79 -11.31
N GLU A 171 7.10 10.84 -11.72
CA GLU A 171 8.10 11.67 -11.06
C GLU A 171 7.87 13.15 -11.37
N THR A 172 8.13 14.01 -10.39
CA THR A 172 8.15 15.46 -10.58
C THR A 172 9.59 15.93 -10.83
N THR A 173 9.79 16.70 -11.90
CA THR A 173 11.05 17.42 -12.18
C THR A 173 11.45 18.36 -11.06
#